data_AF-A0A924CLK6-F1
#
_entry.id   AF-A0A924CLK6-F1
#
_cell.length_a   1.000
_cell.length_b   1.000
_cell.length_c   1.000
_cell.angle_alpha   90.00
_cell.angle_beta   90.00
_cell.angle_gamma   90.00
#
_symmetry.space_group_name_H-M   'P 1'
#
loop_
_entity.id
_entity.type
_entity.pdbx_description
1 polymer ?
#
loop_
_entity_poly.entity_id
_entity_poly.type
_entity_poly.pdbx_seq_one_letter_code
_entity_poly.pdbx_strand_id
1 'polypeptide(L)'
;ARIALVPRTMEARGLDASPPMRAKLAQAGDHAAAAILDTILRDEIGHVAVGNRWFGWLCAQRGLDPMTTYAELVRTFRAPVPRGPFNLAARRAAGFTEAELAALGE
;
A
#
# COMPACT_ATOMS: atom_id res chain seq x y z
N ALA A 1 4.99 9.14 -12.78
CA ALA A 1 5.62 8.81 -11.48
C ALA A 1 4.65 8.91 -10.31
N ARG A 2 4.08 10.08 -10.00
CA ARG A 2 3.24 10.30 -8.79
C ARG A 2 2.12 9.27 -8.61
N ILE A 3 1.35 8.99 -9.66
CA ILE A 3 0.22 8.05 -9.61
C ILE A 3 0.62 6.61 -9.23
N ALA A 4 1.88 6.23 -9.49
CA ALA A 4 2.41 4.94 -9.09
C ALA A 4 2.99 5.02 -7.66
N LEU A 5 3.86 6.00 -7.40
CA LEU A 5 4.69 6.02 -6.20
C LEU A 5 3.95 6.49 -4.94
N VAL A 6 3.06 7.48 -5.03
CA VAL A 6 2.39 7.99 -3.81
C VAL A 6 1.45 6.93 -3.22
N PRO A 7 0.51 6.34 -3.99
CA PRO A 7 -0.40 5.36 -3.42
C PRO A 7 0.31 4.05 -3.05
N ARG A 8 1.19 3.54 -3.93
CA ARG A 8 1.81 2.21 -3.76
C ARG A 8 2.99 2.19 -2.80
N THR A 9 3.63 3.32 -2.55
CA THR A 9 4.82 3.41 -1.68
C THR A 9 4.55 4.20 -0.41
N MET A 10 3.87 5.35 -0.49
CA MET A 10 3.67 6.21 0.67
C MET A 10 2.40 5.82 1.44
N GLU A 11 1.25 5.82 0.77
CA GLU A 11 -0.05 5.51 1.40
C GLU A 11 -0.10 4.03 1.82
N ALA A 12 0.42 3.11 1.00
CA ALA A 12 0.49 1.69 1.33
C ALA A 12 1.24 1.35 2.64
N ARG A 13 2.09 2.26 3.16
CA ARG A 13 2.71 2.08 4.49
C ARG A 13 1.68 2.12 5.62
N GLY A 14 0.60 2.87 5.45
CA GLY A 14 -0.51 2.92 6.41
C GLY A 14 -1.15 1.55 6.62
N LEU A 15 -1.19 0.72 5.57
CA LEU A 15 -1.74 -0.64 5.63
C LEU A 15 -0.96 -1.54 6.61
N ASP A 16 0.36 -1.36 6.66
CA ASP A 16 1.27 -2.18 7.45
C ASP A 16 1.45 -1.61 8.88
N ALA A 17 1.45 -0.28 9.01
CA ALA A 17 1.68 0.40 10.28
C ALA A 17 0.44 0.44 11.19
N SER A 18 -0.77 0.47 10.62
CA SER A 18 -2.00 0.63 11.40
C SER A 18 -2.28 -0.53 12.38
N PRO A 19 -2.14 -1.83 11.98
CA PRO A 19 -2.44 -2.93 12.90
C PRO A 19 -1.65 -2.94 14.21
N PRO A 20 -0.31 -2.79 14.24
CA PRO A 20 0.42 -2.77 15.51
C PRO A 20 0.14 -1.51 16.34
N MET A 21 -0.11 -0.35 15.72
CA MET A 21 -0.50 0.86 16.43
C MET A 21 -1.88 0.70 17.09
N ARG A 22 -2.84 0.16 16.35
CA ARG A 22 -4.18 -0.14 16.83
C ARG A 22 -4.17 -1.14 17.99
N ALA A 23 -3.34 -2.18 17.90
CA ALA A 23 -3.17 -3.15 18.97
C ALA A 23 -2.62 -2.50 20.25
N LYS A 24 -1.61 -1.62 20.13
CA LYS A 24 -1.02 -0.90 21.27
C LYS A 24 -2.03 0.00 21.98
N LEU A 25 -2.83 0.76 21.23
CA LEU A 25 -3.86 1.63 21.82
C LEU A 25 -4.92 0.82 22.56
N ALA A 26 -5.40 -0.26 21.96
CA ALA A 26 -6.36 -1.14 22.61
C ALA A 26 -5.79 -1.80 23.88
N GLN A 27 -4.52 -2.21 23.87
CA GLN A 27 -3.84 -2.77 25.05
C GLN A 27 -3.68 -1.74 26.17
N ALA A 28 -3.52 -0.46 25.82
CA ALA A 28 -3.49 0.65 26.77
C ALA A 28 -4.87 1.08 27.28
N GLY A 29 -5.96 0.44 26.83
CA GLY A 29 -7.34 0.74 27.22
C GLY A 29 -8.02 1.83 26.38
N ASP A 30 -7.33 2.43 25.39
CA ASP A 30 -7.90 3.44 24.51
C ASP A 30 -8.60 2.78 23.30
N HIS A 31 -9.78 2.22 23.56
CA HIS A 31 -10.59 1.57 22.54
C HIS A 31 -11.17 2.55 21.52
N ALA A 32 -11.37 3.83 21.91
CA ALA A 32 -11.88 4.85 21.00
C ALA A 32 -10.84 5.18 19.92
N ALA A 33 -9.59 5.42 20.31
CA ALA A 33 -8.51 5.66 19.36
C ALA A 33 -8.22 4.41 18.50
N ALA A 34 -8.31 3.20 19.08
CA ALA A 34 -8.19 1.97 18.31
C ALA A 34 -9.25 1.86 17.20
N ALA A 35 -10.52 2.21 17.49
CA ALA A 35 -11.60 2.20 16.50
C ALA A 35 -11.43 3.27 15.40
N ILE A 36 -10.82 4.42 15.73
CA ILE A 36 -10.45 5.43 14.74
C ILE A 36 -9.40 4.87 13.77
N LEU A 37 -8.39 4.14 14.26
CA LEU A 37 -7.41 3.48 13.38
C LEU A 37 -8.03 2.40 12.50
N ASP A 38 -9.06 1.69 12.97
CA ASP A 38 -9.81 0.73 12.14
C ASP A 38 -10.51 1.45 10.96
N THR A 39 -11.03 2.66 11.18
CA THR A 39 -11.60 3.52 10.12
C THR A 39 -10.53 4.02 9.16
N ILE A 40 -9.41 4.54 9.68
CA ILE A 40 -8.30 5.01 8.86
C ILE A 40 -7.75 3.88 7.98
N LEU A 41 -7.55 2.68 8.52
CA LEU A 41 -7.06 1.54 7.75
C LEU A 41 -7.99 1.20 6.57
N ARG A 42 -9.31 1.22 6.79
CA ARG A 42 -10.29 0.98 5.72
C ARG A 42 -10.18 2.04 4.62
N ASP A 43 -10.03 3.30 5.00
CA ASP A 43 -9.93 4.42 4.04
C ASP A 43 -8.60 4.35 3.27
N GLU A 44 -7.50 4.00 3.92
CA GLU A 44 -6.19 3.75 3.29
C GLU A 44 -6.22 2.60 2.29
N ILE A 45 -6.95 1.50 2.57
CA ILE A 45 -7.17 0.43 1.58
C ILE A 45 -7.83 1.01 0.33
N GLY A 46 -8.82 1.89 0.49
CA GLY A 46 -9.51 2.58 -0.60
C GLY A 46 -8.59 3.50 -1.40
N HIS A 47 -7.78 4.33 -0.72
CA HIS A 47 -6.83 5.24 -1.37
C HIS A 47 -5.83 4.48 -2.25
N VAL A 48 -5.23 3.44 -1.67
CA VAL A 48 -4.24 2.60 -2.39
C VAL A 48 -4.90 1.84 -3.54
N ALA A 49 -6.14 1.34 -3.37
CA ALA A 49 -6.90 0.68 -4.44
C ALA A 49 -7.18 1.61 -5.62
N VAL A 50 -7.58 2.85 -5.36
CA VAL A 50 -7.81 3.85 -6.42
C VAL A 50 -6.51 4.15 -7.15
N GLY A 51 -5.40 4.29 -6.42
CA GLY A 51 -4.07 4.46 -6.99
C GLY A 51 -3.67 3.30 -7.91
N ASN A 52 -3.86 2.06 -7.45
CA ASN A 52 -3.57 0.85 -8.21
C ASN A 52 -4.40 0.77 -9.48
N ARG A 53 -5.70 1.08 -9.41
CA ARG A 53 -6.60 1.11 -10.55
C ARG A 53 -6.12 2.10 -11.62
N TRP A 54 -5.81 3.34 -11.24
CA TRP A 54 -5.39 4.37 -12.20
C TRP A 54 -3.99 4.12 -12.76
N PHE A 55 -3.07 3.61 -11.95
CA PHE A 55 -1.75 3.21 -12.41
C PHE A 55 -1.85 2.08 -13.45
N GLY A 56 -2.59 1.01 -13.14
CA GLY A 56 -2.83 -0.09 -14.07
C GLY A 56 -3.51 0.36 -15.36
N TRP A 57 -4.52 1.22 -15.27
CA TRP A 57 -5.19 1.80 -16.43
C TRP A 57 -4.22 2.61 -17.33
N LEU A 58 -3.36 3.45 -16.74
CA LEU A 58 -2.37 4.22 -17.48
C LEU A 58 -1.30 3.33 -18.13
N CYS A 59 -0.88 2.26 -17.46
CA CYS A 59 0.04 1.27 -18.03
C CYS A 59 -0.60 0.57 -19.23
N ALA A 60 -1.84 0.10 -19.10
CA ALA A 60 -2.57 -0.54 -20.20
C ALA A 60 -2.75 0.40 -21.40
N GLN A 61 -3.15 1.67 -21.15
CA GLN A 61 -3.31 2.67 -22.22
C GLN A 61 -2.00 2.93 -22.99
N ARG A 62 -0.85 2.75 -22.33
CA ARG A 62 0.48 3.03 -22.89
C ARG A 62 1.22 1.76 -23.35
N GLY A 63 0.60 0.58 -23.24
CA GLY A 63 1.25 -0.69 -23.57
C GLY A 63 2.43 -1.03 -22.66
N LEU A 64 2.39 -0.60 -21.39
CA LEU A 64 3.45 -0.82 -20.41
C LEU A 64 3.07 -1.94 -19.44
N ASP A 65 4.07 -2.76 -19.05
CA ASP A 65 3.92 -3.71 -17.95
C ASP A 65 3.94 -2.98 -16.59
N PRO A 66 2.90 -3.10 -15.74
CA PRO A 66 2.84 -2.37 -14.47
C PRO A 66 3.96 -2.71 -13.49
N MET A 67 4.38 -3.98 -13.40
CA MET A 67 5.41 -4.40 -12.46
C MET A 67 6.78 -3.81 -12.82
N THR A 68 7.19 -3.97 -14.08
CA THR A 68 8.45 -3.42 -14.61
C THR A 68 8.44 -1.91 -14.55
N THR A 69 7.33 -1.27 -14.96
CA THR A 69 7.19 0.20 -14.90
C THR A 69 7.31 0.71 -13.46
N TYR A 70 6.68 0.04 -12.50
CA TYR A 70 6.78 0.43 -11.09
C TYR A 70 8.22 0.31 -10.58
N ALA A 71 8.91 -0.81 -10.86
CA ALA A 71 10.30 -1.00 -10.47
C ALA A 71 11.23 0.08 -11.05
N GLU A 72 11.04 0.43 -12.32
CA GLU A 72 11.78 1.52 -12.98
C GLU A 72 11.51 2.87 -12.33
N LEU A 73 10.25 3.17 -11.98
CA LEU A 73 9.87 4.42 -11.32
C LEU A 73 10.47 4.49 -9.91
N VAL A 74 10.45 3.39 -9.14
CA VAL A 74 11.09 3.31 -7.82
C VAL A 74 12.57 3.64 -7.93
N ARG A 75 13.28 3.03 -8.90
CA ARG A 75 14.71 3.29 -9.14
C ARG A 75 14.97 4.72 -9.59
N THR A 76 14.22 5.21 -10.57
CA THR A 76 14.41 6.54 -11.19
C THR A 76 14.22 7.66 -10.18
N PHE A 77 13.19 7.55 -9.34
CA PHE A 77 12.86 8.58 -8.35
C PHE A 77 13.41 8.28 -6.95
N ARG A 78 14.24 7.23 -6.81
CA ARG A 78 14.82 6.80 -5.53
C ARG A 78 13.76 6.68 -4.43
N ALA A 79 12.63 6.06 -4.78
CA ALA A 79 11.52 5.91 -3.86
C ALA A 79 11.94 5.03 -2.66
N PRO A 80 11.43 5.29 -1.44
CA PRO A 80 11.76 4.49 -0.27
C PRO A 80 11.40 3.02 -0.47
N VAL A 81 12.30 2.11 -0.08
CA VAL A 81 12.04 0.67 -0.08
C VAL A 81 11.09 0.33 1.07
N PRO A 82 9.91 -0.26 0.80
CA PRO A 82 8.99 -0.71 1.85
C PRO A 82 9.68 -1.75 2.75
N ARG A 83 9.41 -1.70 4.06
CA ARG A 83 9.93 -2.68 5.01
C ARG A 83 8.76 -3.34 5.74
N GLY A 84 8.85 -4.65 5.88
CA GLY A 84 7.87 -5.44 6.62
C GLY A 84 7.92 -5.21 8.14
N PRO A 85 7.05 -5.91 8.90
CA PRO A 85 6.08 -6.90 8.41
C PRO A 85 4.96 -6.28 7.57
N PHE A 86 4.57 -6.95 6.48
CA PHE A 86 3.51 -6.45 5.58
C PHE A 86 2.15 -7.00 5.95
N ASN A 87 1.12 -6.14 5.85
CA ASN A 87 -0.28 -6.55 5.93
C ASN A 87 -0.73 -7.04 4.55
N LEU A 88 -0.38 -8.30 4.22
CA LEU A 88 -0.68 -8.89 2.92
C LEU A 88 -2.19 -8.95 2.62
N ALA A 89 -3.04 -9.08 3.64
CA ALA A 89 -4.49 -9.06 3.48
C ALA A 89 -4.98 -7.68 3.02
N ALA A 90 -4.54 -6.60 3.68
CA ALA A 90 -4.91 -5.24 3.28
C ALA A 90 -4.32 -4.85 1.93
N ARG A 91 -3.07 -5.23 1.64
CA ARG A 91 -2.45 -5.00 0.32
C ARG A 91 -3.21 -5.75 -0.79
N ARG A 92 -3.59 -7.01 -0.57
CA ARG A 92 -4.44 -7.76 -1.51
C ARG A 92 -5.79 -7.06 -1.72
N ALA A 93 -6.44 -6.61 -0.65
CA ALA A 93 -7.68 -5.84 -0.72
C ALA A 93 -7.52 -4.51 -1.46
N ALA A 94 -6.34 -3.90 -1.38
CA ALA A 94 -5.97 -2.70 -2.12
C ALA A 94 -5.59 -2.97 -3.59
N GLY A 95 -5.69 -4.21 -4.08
CA GLY A 95 -5.49 -4.54 -5.49
C GLY A 95 -4.04 -4.78 -5.91
N PHE A 96 -3.15 -5.13 -4.98
CA PHE A 96 -1.86 -5.71 -5.34
C PHE A 96 -2.04 -7.15 -5.83
N THR A 97 -1.33 -7.53 -6.89
CA THR A 97 -1.36 -8.91 -7.42
C THR A 97 -0.51 -9.85 -6.58
N GLU A 98 -0.73 -11.17 -6.67
CA GLU A 98 0.10 -12.14 -5.94
C GLU A 98 1.58 -12.05 -6.34
N ALA A 99 1.87 -11.75 -7.61
CA ALA A 99 3.25 -11.54 -8.07
C ALA A 99 3.90 -10.31 -7.41
N GLU A 100 3.14 -9.23 -7.26
CA GLU A 100 3.60 -8.03 -6.56
C GLU A 100 3.78 -8.28 -5.06
N LEU A 101 2.89 -9.07 -4.44
CA LEU A 101 2.99 -9.44 -3.03
C LEU A 101 4.19 -10.34 -2.75
N ALA A 102 4.48 -11.30 -3.63
CA ALA A 102 5.66 -12.16 -3.53
C ALA A 102 6.96 -11.34 -3.62
N ALA A 103 7.01 -10.36 -4.53
CA ALA A 103 8.16 -9.47 -4.70
C ALA A 103 8.42 -8.50 -3.52
N LEU A 104 7.51 -8.38 -2.56
CA LEU A 104 7.74 -7.59 -1.33
C LEU A 104 8.61 -8.34 -0.31
N GLY A 105 8.67 -9.68 -0.39
CA GLY A 105 9.34 -10.54 0.59
C GLY A 105 10.79 -10.89 0.26
N GLU A 106 11.30 -10.42 -0.89
CA GLU A 106 12.71 -10.48 -1.31
C GLU A 106 13.46 -9.21 -0.92
#